data_AF-A0A7L4Z7Z8-F1
#
_entry.id   AF-A0A7L4Z7Z8-F1
#
_cell.length_a   1.000
_cell.length_b   1.000
_cell.length_c   1.000
_cell.angle_alpha   90.00
_cell.angle_beta   90.00
_cell.angle_gamma   90.00
#
_symmetry.space_group_name_H-M   'P 1'
#
loop_
_entity.id
_entity.type
_entity.pdbx_description
1 polymer ?
#
loop_
_entity_poly.entity_id
_entity_poly.type
_entity_poly.pdbx_seq_one_letter_code
_entity_poly.pdbx_strand_id
1 'polypeptide(L)'
;MTAEHVPAAPGTRPLANWTTRRWLRVGVSASLALLAVLSGLGVWAMGRATSISNDLVNTRSPALTNSVRLETALVNQETGVRGYGLTGEKQFLEPYRQGLADEKSAVDRLHQLLSGDAREQADLRTVLGRARTWQQRIATPISGAPAGAPVPIATDRAAEGKAAFDHLRQAMTAQQNHLLSARMSAVGDLNRAQTLCDWVFAAVALVIVLLAAAVFEGLRRGVSGPLTRLSSDAGRVTRGDFTHRITASGPADLRKLSTDIDAMRSRLADELATSEHTRRLLDEQAADLKRSNEELEQFAYIASHDLQEPLRKVSSFTQLLQRRYSGQLDERADQYIGYAVDGANRMQTLINDLLAFSRIGRVLNNHETVDLDTLLDDTLDALSVSIAEAGARVTRDDLPAVAGDSTQLGMLWQNLISNAVKFRAPDRSPEIHISAAEEDGVWRFSVTDNGIGIDPEYADRVFVIFQRLHTKDRYPGSGIGLAMCKKVVEHHGGTIAVAPLSTPGTRITFTLPSTPPPTQHLPVK
;
A
#
# COMPACT_ATOMS: atom_id res chain seq x y z
N MET A 1 -7.14 -31.74 47.78
CA MET A 1 -5.87 -30.96 47.83
C MET A 1 -5.34 -30.93 46.41
N THR A 2 -5.17 -29.84 45.69
CA THR A 2 -5.34 -28.39 45.92
C THR A 2 -5.58 -27.85 44.50
N ALA A 3 -6.78 -27.36 44.24
CA ALA A 3 -7.12 -26.76 42.95
C ALA A 3 -6.46 -25.38 42.87
N GLU A 4 -5.51 -25.24 41.95
CA GLU A 4 -4.78 -24.01 41.68
C GLU A 4 -5.73 -22.95 41.10
N HIS A 5 -5.98 -21.91 41.88
CA HIS A 5 -6.75 -20.74 41.46
C HIS A 5 -5.89 -19.89 40.52
N VAL A 6 -6.11 -20.02 39.21
CA VAL A 6 -5.56 -19.10 38.21
C VAL A 6 -6.31 -17.76 38.34
N PRO A 7 -5.64 -16.63 38.62
CA PRO A 7 -6.31 -15.35 38.73
C PRO A 7 -6.78 -14.87 37.35
N ALA A 8 -8.03 -14.46 37.26
CA ALA A 8 -8.61 -13.82 36.08
C ALA A 8 -7.81 -12.56 35.70
N ALA A 9 -7.46 -12.43 34.42
CA ALA A 9 -6.72 -11.32 33.86
C ALA A 9 -7.41 -9.96 34.11
N PRO A 10 -6.65 -8.87 34.32
CA PRO A 10 -7.19 -7.58 34.74
C PRO A 10 -8.01 -6.93 33.62
N GLY A 11 -9.08 -6.26 34.04
CA GLY A 11 -10.18 -5.75 33.22
C GLY A 11 -9.80 -5.11 31.88
N THR A 12 -10.54 -5.50 30.85
CA THR A 12 -10.63 -4.80 29.59
C THR A 12 -11.04 -3.34 29.87
N ARG A 13 -10.09 -2.41 29.70
CA ARG A 13 -10.37 -0.97 29.90
C ARG A 13 -11.55 -0.58 28.99
N PRO A 14 -12.61 0.07 29.50
CA PRO A 14 -13.83 0.38 28.74
C PRO A 14 -13.60 1.27 27.50
N LEU A 15 -12.46 1.93 27.42
CA LEU A 15 -12.03 2.75 26.28
C LEU A 15 -11.43 1.93 25.12
N ALA A 16 -11.15 0.63 25.31
CA ALA A 16 -10.50 -0.20 24.30
C ALA A 16 -11.39 -0.45 23.06
N ASN A 17 -12.71 -0.30 23.18
CA ASN A 17 -13.65 -0.52 22.07
C ASN A 17 -14.01 0.77 21.32
N TRP A 18 -13.42 1.91 21.70
CA TRP A 18 -13.71 3.17 21.05
C TRP A 18 -12.91 3.31 19.76
N THR A 19 -13.55 3.85 18.73
CA THR A 19 -12.86 4.31 17.52
C THR A 19 -12.17 5.63 17.79
N THR A 20 -11.10 5.93 17.05
CA THR A 20 -10.43 7.25 17.08
C THR A 20 -11.44 8.40 17.01
N ARG A 21 -12.41 8.32 16.09
CA ARG A 21 -13.47 9.33 15.89
C ARG A 21 -14.34 9.53 17.13
N ARG A 22 -14.76 8.45 17.80
CA ARG A 22 -15.61 8.55 19.00
C ARG A 22 -14.85 9.16 20.16
N TRP A 23 -13.61 8.73 20.35
CA TRP A 23 -12.72 9.27 21.38
C TRP A 23 -12.47 10.77 21.20
N LEU A 24 -12.16 11.19 19.97
CA LEU A 24 -11.87 12.59 19.67
C LEU A 24 -13.12 13.48 19.83
N ARG A 25 -14.30 13.01 19.39
CA ARG A 25 -15.56 13.76 19.57
C ARG A 25 -15.92 13.96 21.04
N VAL A 26 -15.90 12.90 21.84
CA VAL A 26 -16.29 13.01 23.26
C VAL A 26 -15.29 13.90 24.02
N GLY A 27 -13.99 13.74 23.76
CA GLY A 27 -12.96 14.58 24.36
C GLY A 27 -13.12 16.05 24.01
N VAL A 28 -13.31 16.38 22.73
CA VAL A 28 -13.50 17.76 22.26
C VAL A 28 -14.80 18.36 22.80
N SER A 29 -15.92 17.64 22.77
CA SER A 29 -17.20 18.15 23.28
C SER A 29 -17.15 18.43 24.79
N ALA A 30 -16.56 17.54 25.59
CA ALA A 30 -16.40 17.75 27.02
C ALA A 30 -15.49 18.95 27.33
N SER A 31 -14.41 19.10 26.56
CA SER A 31 -13.47 20.22 26.67
C SER A 31 -14.13 21.55 26.35
N LEU A 32 -14.90 21.61 25.26
CA LEU A 32 -15.64 22.81 24.85
C LEU A 32 -16.72 23.19 25.87
N ALA A 33 -17.44 22.21 26.42
CA ALA A 33 -18.44 22.47 27.46
C ALA A 33 -17.79 23.06 28.73
N LEU A 34 -16.65 22.50 29.17
CA LEU A 34 -15.90 23.02 30.31
C LEU A 34 -15.41 24.46 30.07
N LEU A 35 -14.82 24.74 28.90
CA LEU A 35 -14.36 26.07 28.54
C LEU A 35 -15.50 27.08 28.44
N ALA A 36 -16.67 26.68 27.94
CA ALA A 36 -17.85 27.54 27.87
C ALA A 36 -18.34 27.95 29.27
N VAL A 37 -18.39 26.99 30.21
CA VAL A 37 -18.78 27.28 31.60
C VAL A 37 -17.79 28.22 32.28
N LEU A 38 -16.49 27.98 32.14
CA LEU A 38 -15.45 28.84 32.74
C LEU A 38 -15.44 30.24 32.10
N SER A 39 -15.64 30.34 30.80
CA SER A 39 -15.76 31.62 30.10
C SER A 39 -16.99 32.40 30.56
N GLY A 40 -18.13 31.73 30.74
CA GLY A 40 -19.35 32.34 31.28
C GLY A 40 -19.15 32.89 32.70
N LEU A 41 -18.44 32.16 33.56
CA LEU A 41 -18.05 32.61 34.90
C LEU A 41 -17.14 33.85 34.84
N GLY A 42 -16.19 33.88 33.90
CA GLY A 42 -15.29 35.02 33.70
C GLY A 42 -16.03 36.29 33.28
N VAL A 43 -16.96 36.18 32.33
CA VAL A 43 -17.81 37.30 31.90
C VAL A 43 -18.67 37.82 33.05
N TRP A 44 -19.27 36.92 33.84
CA TRP A 44 -20.06 37.31 35.01
C TRP A 44 -19.22 38.04 36.06
N ALA A 45 -18.03 37.52 36.38
CA ALA A 45 -17.11 38.12 37.34
C ALA A 45 -16.68 39.54 36.92
N MET A 46 -16.33 39.69 35.64
CA MET A 46 -15.93 40.96 35.05
C MET A 46 -17.07 41.99 35.08
N GLY A 47 -18.30 41.55 34.77
CA GLY A 47 -19.50 42.38 34.87
C GLY A 47 -19.73 42.89 36.30
N ARG A 48 -19.55 42.01 37.30
CA ARG A 48 -19.66 42.37 38.72
C ARG A 48 -18.60 43.40 39.13
N ALA A 49 -17.34 43.19 38.77
CA ALA A 49 -16.25 44.13 39.06
C ALA A 49 -16.53 45.51 38.43
N THR A 50 -17.00 45.53 37.19
CA THR A 50 -17.37 46.77 36.48
C THR A 50 -18.52 47.49 37.16
N SER A 51 -19.55 46.78 37.64
CA SER A 51 -20.67 47.41 38.36
C SER A 51 -20.24 48.06 39.69
N ILE A 52 -19.34 47.42 40.45
CA ILE A 52 -18.85 47.95 41.73
C ILE A 52 -17.94 49.15 41.47
N SER A 53 -17.08 49.08 40.45
CA SER A 53 -16.23 50.20 40.03
C SER A 53 -17.07 51.43 39.65
N ASN A 54 -18.14 51.22 38.87
CA ASN A 54 -19.05 52.29 38.48
C ASN A 54 -19.75 52.94 39.69
N ASP A 55 -20.20 52.16 40.68
CA ASP A 55 -20.78 52.73 41.92
C ASP A 55 -19.74 53.51 42.74
N LEU A 56 -18.51 53.00 42.83
CA LEU A 56 -17.42 53.64 43.56
C LEU A 56 -17.00 54.99 42.95
N VAL A 57 -16.90 55.04 41.62
CA VAL A 57 -16.45 56.22 40.85
C VAL A 57 -17.56 57.26 40.69
N ASN A 58 -18.78 56.82 40.39
CA ASN A 58 -19.87 57.75 40.07
C ASN A 58 -20.72 58.14 41.29
N THR A 59 -20.75 57.33 42.35
CA THR A 59 -21.63 57.53 43.51
C THR A 59 -20.82 57.79 44.79
N ARG A 60 -20.07 56.77 45.26
CA ARG A 60 -19.50 56.76 46.62
C ARG A 60 -18.37 57.77 46.82
N SER A 61 -17.44 57.87 45.87
CA SER A 61 -16.32 58.83 45.97
C SER A 61 -16.80 60.29 45.84
N PRO A 62 -17.67 60.65 44.86
CA PRO A 62 -18.25 61.98 44.80
C PRO A 62 -19.10 62.35 46.02
N ALA A 63 -19.79 61.40 46.64
CA ALA A 63 -20.61 61.66 47.83
C ALA A 63 -19.74 62.12 49.02
N LEU A 64 -18.63 61.42 49.28
CA LEU A 64 -17.68 61.82 50.33
C LEU A 64 -17.08 63.21 50.04
N THR A 65 -16.63 63.45 48.80
CA THR A 65 -16.05 64.75 48.43
C THR A 65 -17.06 65.90 48.58
N ASN A 66 -18.32 65.70 48.20
CA ASN A 66 -19.34 66.74 48.35
C ASN A 66 -19.76 66.94 49.83
N SER A 67 -19.67 65.91 50.68
CA SER A 67 -19.89 66.06 52.13
C SER A 67 -18.79 66.90 52.79
N VAL A 68 -17.53 66.75 52.37
CA VAL A 68 -16.42 67.61 52.83
C VAL A 68 -16.56 69.05 52.30
N ARG A 69 -17.03 69.23 51.06
CA ARG A 69 -17.37 70.57 50.52
C ARG A 69 -18.50 71.23 51.30
N LEU A 70 -19.53 70.48 51.68
CA LEU A 70 -20.61 70.96 52.54
C LEU A 70 -20.10 71.41 53.91
N GLU A 71 -19.21 70.63 54.54
CA GLU A 71 -18.57 71.04 55.80
C GLU A 71 -17.78 72.34 55.62
N THR A 72 -16.97 72.45 54.58
CA THR A 72 -16.19 73.66 54.28
C THR A 72 -17.12 74.87 54.09
N ALA A 73 -18.22 74.70 53.37
CA ALA A 73 -19.23 75.74 53.16
C ALA A 73 -19.85 76.21 54.48
N LEU A 74 -20.23 75.28 55.37
CA LEU A 74 -20.82 75.58 56.68
C LEU A 74 -19.80 76.22 57.64
N VAL A 75 -18.54 75.82 57.61
CA VAL A 75 -17.46 76.43 58.40
C VAL A 75 -17.14 77.84 57.89
N ASN A 76 -17.16 78.08 56.58
CA ASN A 76 -17.03 79.42 56.01
C ASN A 76 -18.19 80.33 56.44
N GLN A 77 -19.41 79.79 56.50
CA GLN A 77 -20.56 80.50 57.06
C GLN A 77 -20.34 80.86 58.53
N GLU A 78 -19.90 79.92 59.36
CA GLU A 78 -19.59 80.17 60.78
C GLU A 78 -18.55 81.28 60.94
N THR A 79 -17.46 81.17 60.19
CA THR A 79 -16.33 82.11 60.24
C THR A 79 -16.75 83.51 59.82
N GLY A 80 -17.50 83.63 58.70
CA GLY A 80 -17.96 84.91 58.20
C GLY A 80 -18.96 85.60 59.14
N VAL A 81 -19.95 84.84 59.64
CA VAL A 81 -20.94 85.35 60.60
C VAL A 81 -20.29 85.80 61.89
N ARG A 82 -19.33 85.03 62.41
CA ARG A 82 -18.62 85.38 63.64
C ARG A 82 -17.74 86.62 63.46
N GLY A 83 -17.03 86.73 62.34
CA GLY A 83 -16.24 87.92 62.00
C GLY A 83 -17.10 89.17 61.89
N TYR A 84 -18.25 89.08 61.21
CA TYR A 84 -19.22 90.19 61.13
C TYR A 84 -19.81 90.54 62.50
N GLY A 85 -20.19 89.53 63.29
CA GLY A 85 -20.75 89.73 64.62
C GLY A 85 -19.80 90.46 65.57
N LEU A 86 -18.49 90.20 65.49
CA LEU A 86 -17.48 90.83 66.33
C LEU A 86 -17.10 92.25 65.90
N THR A 87 -17.15 92.55 64.59
CA THR A 87 -16.58 93.79 64.02
C THR A 87 -17.63 94.76 63.48
N GLY A 88 -18.77 94.25 62.99
CA GLY A 88 -19.76 95.00 62.22
C GLY A 88 -19.32 95.35 60.78
N GLU A 89 -18.18 94.83 60.31
CA GLU A 89 -17.64 95.14 58.98
C GLU A 89 -18.17 94.18 57.90
N LYS A 90 -18.83 94.72 56.88
CA LYS A 90 -19.49 93.92 55.83
C LYS A 90 -18.57 92.97 55.05
N GLN A 91 -17.27 93.23 55.00
CA GLN A 91 -16.30 92.36 54.33
C GLN A 91 -16.25 90.94 54.92
N PHE A 92 -16.52 90.79 56.22
CA PHE A 92 -16.60 89.47 56.85
C PHE A 92 -17.85 88.67 56.46
N LEU A 93 -18.84 89.27 55.79
CA LEU A 93 -20.00 88.53 55.27
C LEU A 93 -19.73 87.84 53.93
N GLU A 94 -18.59 88.11 53.27
CA GLU A 94 -18.28 87.49 51.98
C GLU A 94 -18.12 85.96 52.08
N PRO A 95 -17.34 85.40 53.04
CA PRO A 95 -17.30 83.96 53.30
C PRO A 95 -18.67 83.36 53.64
N TYR A 96 -19.56 84.13 54.27
CA TYR A 96 -20.92 83.68 54.58
C TYR A 96 -21.79 83.55 53.34
N ARG A 97 -21.77 84.55 52.46
CA ARG A 97 -22.53 84.51 51.19
C ARG A 97 -22.02 83.42 50.27
N GLN A 98 -20.70 83.30 50.12
CA GLN A 98 -20.09 82.23 49.33
C GLN A 98 -20.44 80.85 49.92
N GLY A 99 -20.36 80.71 51.25
CA GLY A 99 -20.73 79.48 51.94
C GLY A 99 -22.20 79.07 51.76
N LEU A 100 -23.14 80.01 51.61
CA LEU A 100 -24.54 79.70 51.30
C LEU A 100 -24.71 79.16 49.85
N ALA A 101 -23.97 79.74 48.90
CA ALA A 101 -23.99 79.27 47.51
C ALA A 101 -23.35 77.88 47.37
N ASP A 102 -22.21 77.68 48.04
CA ASP A 102 -21.48 76.41 48.05
C ASP A 102 -22.27 75.31 48.78
N GLU A 103 -22.95 75.64 49.89
CA GLU A 103 -23.86 74.73 50.58
C GLU A 103 -24.95 74.24 49.62
N LYS A 104 -25.64 75.17 48.94
CA LYS A 104 -26.70 74.80 47.99
C LYS A 104 -26.19 73.85 46.91
N SER A 105 -25.05 74.17 46.29
CA SER A 105 -24.46 73.33 45.25
C SER A 105 -24.04 71.95 45.76
N ALA A 106 -23.45 71.87 46.96
CA ALA A 106 -23.03 70.61 47.56
C ALA A 106 -24.24 69.74 47.94
N VAL A 107 -25.31 70.36 48.46
CA VAL A 107 -26.55 69.68 48.85
C VAL A 107 -27.30 69.14 47.64
N ASP A 108 -27.44 69.92 46.57
CA ASP A 108 -28.08 69.46 45.33
C ASP A 108 -27.36 68.22 44.78
N ARG A 109 -26.02 68.24 44.81
CA ARG A 109 -25.22 67.10 44.36
C ARG A 109 -25.33 65.89 45.29
N LEU A 110 -25.33 66.10 46.61
CA LEU A 110 -25.50 65.02 47.59
C LEU A 110 -26.89 64.39 47.49
N HIS A 111 -27.95 65.15 47.27
CA HIS A 111 -29.29 64.60 47.06
C HIS A 111 -29.35 63.66 45.84
N GLN A 112 -28.68 64.02 44.74
CA GLN A 112 -28.58 63.17 43.55
C GLN A 112 -27.78 61.89 43.82
N LEU A 113 -26.62 62.01 44.49
CA LEU A 113 -25.72 60.88 44.71
C LEU A 113 -26.26 59.89 45.75
N LEU A 114 -26.97 60.38 46.77
CA LEU A 114 -27.45 59.57 47.88
C LEU A 114 -28.84 58.97 47.63
N SER A 115 -29.45 59.17 46.47
CA SER A 115 -30.85 58.78 46.20
C SER A 115 -31.16 57.29 46.40
N GLY A 116 -30.14 56.43 46.34
CA GLY A 116 -30.26 54.98 46.52
C GLY A 116 -29.99 54.43 47.92
N ASP A 117 -29.55 55.25 48.88
CA ASP A 117 -29.13 54.78 50.21
C ASP A 117 -29.90 55.48 51.34
N ALA A 118 -30.81 54.75 51.98
CA ALA A 118 -31.70 55.29 53.00
C ALA A 118 -30.95 55.80 54.25
N ARG A 119 -29.81 55.18 54.60
CA ARG A 119 -29.01 55.59 55.75
C ARG A 119 -28.25 56.88 55.45
N GLU A 120 -27.57 56.93 54.31
CA GLU A 120 -26.81 58.13 53.92
C GLU A 120 -27.73 59.35 53.71
N GLN A 121 -28.95 59.15 53.22
CA GLN A 121 -29.98 60.20 53.18
C GLN A 121 -30.45 60.65 54.56
N ALA A 122 -30.58 59.73 55.52
CA ALA A 122 -30.97 60.08 56.89
C ALA A 122 -29.88 60.93 57.57
N ASP A 123 -28.61 60.59 57.34
CA ASP A 123 -27.48 61.38 57.83
C ASP A 123 -27.47 62.77 57.20
N LEU A 124 -27.66 62.89 55.89
CA LEU A 124 -27.76 64.19 55.20
C LEU A 124 -28.91 65.04 55.77
N ARG A 125 -30.09 64.44 55.96
CA ARG A 125 -31.24 65.14 56.56
C ARG A 125 -30.94 65.64 57.96
N THR A 126 -30.18 64.87 58.75
CA THR A 126 -29.76 65.27 60.10
C THR A 126 -28.82 66.47 60.03
N VAL A 127 -27.80 66.43 59.18
CA VAL A 127 -26.87 67.56 58.96
C VAL A 127 -27.63 68.81 58.52
N LEU A 128 -28.51 68.71 57.51
CA LEU A 128 -29.28 69.85 57.01
C LEU A 128 -30.26 70.41 58.04
N GLY A 129 -30.89 69.56 58.85
CA GLY A 129 -31.75 69.99 59.95
C GLY A 129 -30.99 70.80 60.99
N ARG A 130 -29.78 70.36 61.37
CA ARG A 130 -28.90 71.07 62.30
C ARG A 130 -28.35 72.36 61.70
N ALA A 131 -27.95 72.34 60.43
CA ALA A 131 -27.48 73.52 59.69
C ALA A 131 -28.56 74.61 59.64
N ARG A 132 -29.79 74.27 59.23
CA ARG A 132 -30.92 75.21 59.24
C ARG A 132 -31.21 75.77 60.62
N THR A 133 -31.16 74.94 61.64
CA THR A 133 -31.39 75.38 63.03
C THR A 133 -30.35 76.42 63.45
N TRP A 134 -29.06 76.16 63.18
CA TRP A 134 -27.98 77.12 63.46
C TRP A 134 -28.12 78.40 62.61
N GLN A 135 -28.42 78.27 61.32
CA GLN A 135 -28.61 79.41 60.42
C GLN A 135 -29.75 80.33 60.90
N GLN A 136 -30.93 79.77 61.16
CA GLN A 136 -32.10 80.54 61.56
C GLN A 136 -31.95 81.19 62.94
N ARG A 137 -31.34 80.47 63.90
CA ARG A 137 -31.22 80.95 65.27
C ARG A 137 -30.03 81.89 65.47
N ILE A 138 -28.95 81.72 64.72
CA ILE A 138 -27.66 82.39 64.98
C ILE A 138 -27.22 83.21 63.76
N ALA A 139 -27.05 82.57 62.59
CA ALA A 139 -26.44 83.22 61.43
C ALA A 139 -27.30 84.33 60.81
N THR A 140 -28.60 84.10 60.59
CA THR A 140 -29.51 85.05 59.96
C THR A 140 -29.72 86.30 60.82
N PRO A 141 -29.95 86.20 62.16
CA PRO A 141 -30.05 87.38 63.01
C PRO A 141 -28.76 88.22 63.06
N ILE A 142 -27.58 87.57 63.06
CA ILE A 142 -26.29 88.27 63.09
C ILE A 142 -26.00 88.94 61.75
N SER A 143 -26.16 88.23 60.63
CA SER A 143 -25.88 88.75 59.29
C SER A 143 -26.86 89.83 58.82
N GLY A 144 -28.09 89.84 59.36
CA GLY A 144 -29.12 90.86 59.07
C GLY A 144 -29.03 92.12 59.93
N ALA A 145 -28.13 92.18 60.92
CA ALA A 145 -27.99 93.35 61.80
C ALA A 145 -27.30 94.55 61.09
N PRO A 146 -27.57 95.80 61.51
CA PRO A 146 -26.94 96.99 60.92
C PRO A 146 -25.41 96.96 61.03
N ALA A 147 -24.72 97.45 59.99
CA ALA A 147 -23.26 97.50 59.95
C ALA A 147 -22.69 98.70 60.72
N GLY A 148 -21.42 98.61 61.13
CA GLY A 148 -20.67 99.73 61.73
C GLY A 148 -20.43 99.64 63.25
N ALA A 149 -20.94 98.60 63.92
CA ALA A 149 -20.62 98.28 65.31
C ALA A 149 -20.73 96.77 65.57
N PRO A 150 -20.07 96.23 66.62
CA PRO A 150 -20.26 94.84 67.05
C PRO A 150 -21.74 94.52 67.28
N VAL A 151 -22.20 93.38 66.80
CA VAL A 151 -23.61 92.98 66.87
C VAL A 151 -23.90 92.37 68.26
N PRO A 152 -24.76 92.96 69.10
CA PRO A 152 -24.98 92.48 70.48
C PRO A 152 -25.41 91.01 70.56
N ILE A 153 -26.26 90.58 69.62
CA ILE A 153 -26.78 89.20 69.57
C ILE A 153 -25.67 88.16 69.34
N ALA A 154 -24.54 88.55 68.72
CA ALA A 154 -23.40 87.67 68.50
C ALA A 154 -22.70 87.31 69.83
N THR A 155 -22.69 88.24 70.78
CA THR A 155 -22.15 88.04 72.14
C THR A 155 -23.17 87.34 73.02
N ASP A 156 -24.43 87.80 73.02
CA ASP A 156 -25.51 87.28 73.87
C ASP A 156 -25.78 85.79 73.61
N ARG A 157 -25.65 85.36 72.35
CA ARG A 157 -25.92 83.98 71.93
C ARG A 157 -24.66 83.20 71.56
N ALA A 158 -23.47 83.68 71.94
CA ALA A 158 -22.20 83.02 71.61
C ALA A 158 -22.15 81.57 72.09
N ALA A 159 -22.59 81.30 73.33
CA ALA A 159 -22.61 79.95 73.90
C ALA A 159 -23.59 79.03 73.17
N GLU A 160 -24.79 79.53 72.84
CA GLU A 160 -25.78 78.79 72.07
C GLU A 160 -25.30 78.50 70.64
N GLY A 161 -24.70 79.48 69.98
CA GLY A 161 -24.14 79.35 68.64
C GLY A 161 -23.01 78.33 68.58
N LYS A 162 -22.10 78.37 69.55
CA LYS A 162 -21.05 77.36 69.70
C LYS A 162 -21.65 75.97 69.89
N ALA A 163 -22.58 75.79 70.83
CA ALA A 163 -23.18 74.48 71.09
C ALA A 163 -23.95 73.93 69.88
N ALA A 164 -24.73 74.78 69.19
CA ALA A 164 -25.45 74.39 67.98
C ALA A 164 -24.50 74.00 66.84
N PHE A 165 -23.39 74.73 66.67
CA PHE A 165 -22.40 74.40 65.65
C PHE A 165 -21.56 73.16 66.02
N ASP A 166 -21.26 72.93 67.30
CA ASP A 166 -20.61 71.70 67.78
C ASP A 166 -21.48 70.47 67.47
N HIS A 167 -22.80 70.55 67.68
CA HIS A 167 -23.73 69.49 67.28
C HIS A 167 -23.82 69.29 65.77
N LEU A 168 -23.74 70.37 64.99
CA LEU A 168 -23.65 70.29 63.52
C LEU A 168 -22.35 69.60 63.09
N ARG A 169 -21.21 69.97 63.67
CA ARG A 169 -19.91 69.35 63.40
C ARG A 169 -19.93 67.86 63.75
N GLN A 170 -20.49 67.47 64.88
CA GLN A 170 -20.70 66.06 65.24
C GLN A 170 -21.54 65.31 64.19
N ALA A 171 -22.64 65.90 63.70
CA ALA A 171 -23.48 65.29 62.67
C ALA A 171 -22.74 65.14 61.33
N MET A 172 -21.96 66.15 60.92
CA MET A 172 -21.12 66.10 59.71
C MET A 172 -20.05 65.02 59.82
N THR A 173 -19.35 64.94 60.96
CA THR A 173 -18.36 63.88 61.22
C THR A 173 -18.99 62.49 61.19
N ALA A 174 -20.17 62.31 61.78
CA ALA A 174 -20.90 61.03 61.73
C ALA A 174 -21.26 60.63 60.29
N GLN A 175 -21.80 61.56 59.51
CA GLN A 175 -22.11 61.34 58.09
C GLN A 175 -20.85 60.96 57.29
N GLN A 176 -19.77 61.73 57.42
CA GLN A 176 -18.53 61.48 56.69
C GLN A 176 -17.91 60.13 57.06
N ASN A 177 -17.96 59.74 58.34
CA ASN A 177 -17.50 58.42 58.77
C ASN A 177 -18.32 57.28 58.15
N HIS A 178 -19.65 57.43 58.04
CA HIS A 178 -20.49 56.45 57.36
C HIS A 178 -20.18 56.38 55.86
N LEU A 179 -20.04 57.53 55.17
CA LEU A 179 -19.68 57.59 53.75
C LEU A 179 -18.28 56.99 53.49
N LEU A 180 -17.31 57.27 54.36
CA LEU A 180 -15.96 56.72 54.27
C LEU A 180 -15.96 55.20 54.48
N SER A 181 -16.73 54.70 55.46
CA SER A 181 -16.90 53.27 55.69
C SER A 181 -17.56 52.57 54.50
N ALA A 182 -18.62 53.14 53.94
CA ALA A 182 -19.28 52.62 52.73
C ALA A 182 -18.32 52.58 51.53
N ARG A 183 -17.54 53.65 51.33
CA ARG A 183 -16.50 53.70 50.29
C ARG A 183 -15.43 52.63 50.50
N MET A 184 -14.94 52.44 51.72
CA MET A 184 -13.94 51.41 52.03
C MET A 184 -14.46 49.99 51.80
N SER A 185 -15.73 49.73 52.15
CA SER A 185 -16.36 48.44 51.84
C SER A 185 -16.44 48.20 50.34
N ALA A 186 -16.87 49.20 49.55
CA ALA A 186 -16.94 49.11 48.10
C ALA A 186 -15.56 48.90 47.44
N VAL A 187 -14.50 49.53 47.96
CA VAL A 187 -13.11 49.28 47.53
C VAL A 187 -12.70 47.83 47.85
N GLY A 188 -13.03 47.33 49.04
CA GLY A 188 -12.78 45.94 49.43
C GLY A 188 -13.51 44.94 48.52
N ASP A 189 -14.78 45.21 48.20
CA ASP A 189 -15.59 44.37 47.32
C ASP A 189 -15.10 44.41 45.86
N LEU A 190 -14.62 45.57 45.39
CA LEU A 190 -13.98 45.69 44.08
C LEU A 190 -12.70 44.84 44.01
N ASN A 191 -11.83 44.93 45.01
CA ASN A 191 -10.61 44.14 45.07
C ASN A 191 -10.92 42.64 45.07
N ARG A 192 -11.92 42.20 45.85
CA ARG A 192 -12.38 40.79 45.84
C ARG A 192 -12.91 40.38 44.46
N ALA A 193 -13.70 41.22 43.81
CA ALA A 193 -14.23 40.94 42.48
C ALA A 193 -13.13 40.87 41.41
N GLN A 194 -12.12 41.74 41.48
CA GLN A 194 -10.94 41.71 40.61
C GLN A 194 -10.10 40.46 40.84
N THR A 195 -9.80 40.13 42.09
CA THR A 195 -9.09 38.88 42.43
C THR A 195 -9.84 37.64 41.94
N LEU A 196 -11.18 37.63 42.02
CA LEU A 196 -11.99 36.56 41.45
C LEU A 196 -11.86 36.49 39.92
N CYS A 197 -11.85 37.64 39.22
CA CYS A 197 -11.59 37.68 37.77
C CYS A 197 -10.22 37.09 37.44
N ASP A 198 -9.16 37.52 38.14
CA ASP A 198 -7.79 37.06 37.92
C ASP A 198 -7.68 35.54 38.11
N TRP A 199 -8.28 35.00 39.18
CA TRP A 199 -8.32 33.56 39.40
C TRP A 199 -9.11 32.80 38.33
N VAL A 200 -10.24 33.33 37.87
CA VAL A 200 -11.02 32.69 36.79
C VAL A 200 -10.24 32.69 35.48
N PHE A 201 -9.58 33.80 35.11
CA PHE A 201 -8.74 33.85 33.92
C PHE A 201 -7.52 32.93 34.01
N ALA A 202 -6.85 32.88 35.17
CA ALA A 202 -5.76 31.94 35.41
C ALA A 202 -6.23 30.48 35.31
N ALA A 203 -7.41 30.17 35.85
CA ALA A 203 -8.01 28.83 35.75
C ALA A 203 -8.35 28.46 34.30
N VAL A 204 -8.94 29.38 33.53
CA VAL A 204 -9.21 29.18 32.09
C VAL A 204 -7.91 28.89 31.35
N ALA A 205 -6.87 29.71 31.53
CA ALA A 205 -5.58 29.52 30.88
C ALA A 205 -4.94 28.17 31.24
N LEU A 206 -4.96 27.79 32.52
CA LEU A 206 -4.45 26.51 33.00
C LEU A 206 -5.23 25.34 32.38
N VAL A 207 -6.56 25.42 32.34
CA VAL A 207 -7.42 24.39 31.74
C VAL A 207 -7.13 24.26 30.25
N ILE A 208 -6.94 25.36 29.51
CA ILE A 208 -6.55 25.31 28.09
C ILE A 208 -5.23 24.55 27.90
N VAL A 209 -4.21 24.86 28.70
CA VAL A 209 -2.89 24.18 28.62
C VAL A 209 -3.02 22.69 28.95
N LEU A 210 -3.76 22.35 30.02
CA LEU A 210 -3.99 20.96 30.41
C LEU A 210 -4.78 20.18 29.34
N LEU A 211 -5.78 20.80 28.73
CA LEU A 211 -6.55 20.22 27.63
C LEU A 211 -5.67 20.00 26.40
N ALA A 212 -4.83 20.98 26.04
CA ALA A 212 -3.88 20.84 24.94
C ALA A 212 -2.88 19.69 25.18
N ALA A 213 -2.33 19.59 26.40
CA ALA A 213 -1.45 18.48 26.79
C ALA A 213 -2.17 17.12 26.77
N ALA A 214 -3.42 17.07 27.25
CA ALA A 214 -4.23 15.84 27.24
C ALA A 214 -4.58 15.39 25.82
N VAL A 215 -4.95 16.33 24.95
CA VAL A 215 -5.20 16.08 23.52
C VAL A 215 -3.93 15.58 22.83
N PHE A 216 -2.79 16.25 23.06
CA PHE A 216 -1.49 15.84 22.52
C PHE A 216 -1.10 14.42 22.96
N GLU A 217 -1.15 14.13 24.26
CA GLU A 217 -0.78 12.81 24.77
C GLU A 217 -1.75 11.72 24.31
N GLY A 218 -3.04 12.04 24.20
CA GLY A 218 -4.04 11.13 23.69
C GLY A 218 -3.91 10.86 22.19
N LEU A 219 -3.58 11.85 21.36
CA LEU A 219 -3.19 11.66 19.95
C LEU A 219 -1.91 10.84 19.83
N ARG A 220 -0.89 11.12 20.65
CA ARG A 220 0.38 10.38 20.66
C ARG A 220 0.17 8.90 20.99
N ARG A 221 -0.58 8.60 22.05
CA ARG A 221 -0.84 7.21 22.48
C ARG A 221 -1.89 6.50 21.63
N GLY A 222 -2.89 7.23 21.15
CA GLY A 222 -4.03 6.67 20.44
C GLY A 222 -3.85 6.55 18.93
N VAL A 223 -3.07 7.44 18.30
CA VAL A 223 -2.98 7.50 16.83
C VAL A 223 -1.54 7.36 16.37
N SER A 224 -0.67 8.31 16.73
CA SER A 224 0.68 8.38 16.17
C SER A 224 1.55 7.18 16.55
N GLY A 225 1.51 6.75 17.81
CA GLY A 225 2.26 5.58 18.29
C GLY A 225 1.87 4.29 17.58
N PRO A 226 0.59 3.88 17.62
CA PRO A 226 0.11 2.70 16.89
C PRO A 226 0.38 2.75 15.38
N LEU A 227 0.17 3.90 14.72
CA LEU A 227 0.47 4.03 13.29
C LEU A 227 1.97 3.87 12.98
N THR A 228 2.85 4.42 13.81
CA THR A 228 4.29 4.28 13.63
C THR A 228 4.72 2.81 13.75
N ARG A 229 4.14 2.07 14.70
CA ARG A 229 4.39 0.63 14.84
C ARG A 229 3.86 -0.15 13.64
N LEU A 230 2.62 0.11 13.22
CA LEU A 230 2.01 -0.55 12.06
C LEU A 230 2.83 -0.30 10.79
N SER A 231 3.28 0.94 10.58
CA SER A 231 4.16 1.29 9.45
C SER A 231 5.50 0.56 9.52
N SER A 232 6.10 0.46 10.70
CA SER A 232 7.35 -0.28 10.90
C SER A 232 7.16 -1.77 10.63
N ASP A 233 6.08 -2.37 11.14
CA ASP A 233 5.75 -3.78 10.94
C ASP A 233 5.51 -4.09 9.46
N ALA A 234 4.70 -3.27 8.77
CA ALA A 234 4.48 -3.38 7.32
C ALA A 234 5.77 -3.17 6.52
N GLY A 235 6.64 -2.24 6.95
CA GLY A 235 7.96 -2.01 6.39
C GLY A 235 8.92 -3.20 6.52
N ARG A 236 8.70 -4.13 7.46
CA ARG A 236 9.46 -5.39 7.55
C ARG A 236 8.91 -6.43 6.59
N VAL A 237 7.59 -6.57 6.51
CA VAL A 237 6.92 -7.49 5.57
C VAL A 237 7.30 -7.17 4.13
N THR A 238 7.30 -5.90 3.75
CA THR A 238 7.71 -5.45 2.39
C THR A 238 9.19 -5.69 2.08
N ARG A 239 10.04 -5.87 3.09
CA ARG A 239 11.46 -6.27 2.94
C ARG A 239 11.66 -7.78 2.90
N GLY A 240 10.57 -8.56 2.82
CA GLY A 240 10.60 -10.02 2.69
C GLY A 240 10.53 -10.78 4.02
N ASP A 241 10.43 -10.11 5.16
CA ASP A 241 10.23 -10.77 6.45
C ASP A 241 8.74 -11.04 6.71
N PHE A 242 8.23 -12.07 6.04
CA PHE A 242 6.84 -12.51 6.20
C PHE A 242 6.57 -13.23 7.53
N THR A 243 7.59 -13.53 8.33
CA THR A 243 7.44 -14.24 9.62
C THR A 243 7.04 -13.30 10.75
N HIS A 244 7.37 -12.00 10.62
CA HIS A 244 7.03 -11.00 11.61
C HIS A 244 5.53 -10.72 11.65
N ARG A 245 4.89 -11.02 12.79
CA ARG A 245 3.46 -10.74 12.98
C ARG A 245 3.21 -9.26 13.23
N ILE A 246 2.16 -8.74 12.60
CA ILE A 246 1.73 -7.36 12.79
C ILE A 246 0.83 -7.31 14.03
N THR A 247 1.27 -6.56 15.04
CA THR A 247 0.54 -6.53 16.33
C THR A 247 -0.59 -5.51 16.31
N ALA A 248 -1.82 -5.96 16.60
CA ALA A 248 -2.96 -5.07 16.73
C ALA A 248 -2.78 -4.12 17.91
N SER A 249 -2.66 -2.82 17.63
CA SER A 249 -2.48 -1.80 18.66
C SER A 249 -3.34 -0.56 18.40
N GLY A 250 -3.70 0.15 19.48
CA GLY A 250 -4.48 1.38 19.41
C GLY A 250 -6.01 1.19 19.50
N PRO A 251 -6.77 2.22 19.10
CA PRO A 251 -8.23 2.24 19.02
C PRO A 251 -8.81 1.17 18.09
N ALA A 252 -10.11 0.92 18.21
CA ALA A 252 -10.77 -0.22 17.56
C ALA A 252 -10.58 -0.27 16.03
N ASP A 253 -10.60 0.89 15.38
CA ASP A 253 -10.39 1.06 13.94
C ASP A 253 -8.94 0.76 13.52
N LEU A 254 -7.94 1.23 14.26
CA LEU A 254 -6.53 0.91 13.97
C LEU A 254 -6.22 -0.56 14.21
N ARG A 255 -6.75 -1.15 15.29
CA ARG A 255 -6.60 -2.60 15.53
C ARG A 255 -7.21 -3.42 14.41
N LYS A 256 -8.40 -3.06 13.93
CA LYS A 256 -9.04 -3.74 12.79
C LYS A 256 -8.14 -3.69 11.57
N LEU A 257 -7.60 -2.52 11.23
CA LEU A 257 -6.66 -2.37 10.13
C LEU A 257 -5.39 -3.23 10.31
N SER A 258 -4.80 -3.26 11.51
CA SER A 258 -3.66 -4.13 11.80
C SER A 258 -3.98 -5.61 11.59
N THR A 259 -5.16 -6.07 12.03
CA THR A 259 -5.61 -7.44 11.82
C THR A 259 -5.81 -7.76 10.34
N ASP A 260 -6.41 -6.85 9.58
CA ASP A 260 -6.63 -7.03 8.14
C ASP A 260 -5.29 -7.13 7.38
N ILE A 261 -4.29 -6.32 7.76
CA ILE A 261 -2.95 -6.38 7.16
C ILE A 261 -2.20 -7.65 7.60
N ASP A 262 -2.31 -8.09 8.87
CA ASP A 262 -1.69 -9.35 9.30
C ASP A 262 -2.28 -10.57 8.58
N ALA A 263 -3.59 -10.54 8.30
CA ALA A 263 -4.26 -11.57 7.50
C ALA A 263 -3.73 -11.59 6.06
N MET A 264 -3.51 -10.42 5.45
CA MET A 264 -2.88 -10.31 4.13
C MET A 264 -1.44 -10.85 4.13
N ARG A 265 -0.63 -10.47 5.12
CA ARG A 265 0.73 -11.01 5.32
C ARG A 265 0.72 -12.53 5.39
N SER A 266 -0.17 -13.12 6.20
CA SER A 266 -0.25 -14.57 6.36
C SER A 266 -0.55 -15.27 5.03
N ARG A 267 -1.52 -14.75 4.25
CA ARG A 267 -1.84 -15.32 2.93
C ARG A 267 -0.66 -15.26 1.96
N LEU A 268 0.06 -14.14 1.92
CA LEU A 268 1.26 -14.00 1.07
C LEU A 268 2.36 -14.99 1.46
N ALA A 269 2.56 -15.21 2.77
CA ALA A 269 3.54 -16.18 3.26
C ALA A 269 3.19 -17.61 2.81
N ASP A 270 1.92 -17.99 2.92
CA ASP A 270 1.42 -19.32 2.53
C ASP A 270 1.53 -19.53 1.00
N GLU A 271 1.20 -18.50 0.21
CA GLU A 271 1.27 -18.55 -1.25
C GLU A 271 2.72 -18.63 -1.76
N LEU A 272 3.65 -17.89 -1.13
CA LEU A 272 5.08 -17.99 -1.43
C LEU A 272 5.64 -19.37 -1.10
N ALA A 273 5.31 -19.93 0.07
CA ALA A 273 5.74 -21.27 0.45
C ALA A 273 5.23 -22.34 -0.52
N THR A 274 3.99 -22.21 -0.97
CA THR A 274 3.39 -23.09 -1.99
C THR A 274 4.13 -22.98 -3.31
N SER A 275 4.38 -21.75 -3.79
CA SER A 275 5.08 -21.50 -5.05
C SER A 275 6.51 -22.08 -5.04
N GLU A 276 7.27 -21.88 -3.96
CA GLU A 276 8.60 -22.44 -3.82
C GLU A 276 8.60 -23.98 -3.83
N HIS A 277 7.62 -24.59 -3.15
CA HIS A 277 7.48 -26.05 -3.14
C HIS A 277 7.18 -26.61 -4.53
N THR A 278 6.22 -26.00 -5.25
CA THR A 278 5.90 -26.41 -6.64
C THR A 278 7.11 -26.25 -7.56
N ARG A 279 7.88 -25.16 -7.43
CA ARG A 279 9.07 -24.97 -8.25
C ARG A 279 10.12 -26.07 -8.03
N ARG A 280 10.38 -26.43 -6.77
CA ARG A 280 11.32 -27.52 -6.44
C ARG A 280 10.85 -28.86 -7.01
N LEU A 281 9.55 -29.17 -6.89
CA LEU A 281 8.99 -30.40 -7.44
C LEU A 281 9.13 -30.46 -8.98
N LEU A 282 8.90 -29.33 -9.66
CA LEU A 282 9.09 -29.25 -11.12
C LEU A 282 10.56 -29.44 -11.51
N ASP A 283 11.49 -28.82 -10.78
CA ASP A 283 12.93 -28.97 -11.03
C ASP A 283 13.38 -30.44 -10.85
N GLU A 284 12.87 -31.12 -9.82
CA GLU A 284 13.12 -32.55 -9.57
C GLU A 284 12.57 -33.44 -10.69
N GLN A 285 11.30 -33.23 -11.08
CA GLN A 285 10.68 -33.99 -12.17
C GLN A 285 11.38 -33.78 -13.52
N ALA A 286 11.82 -32.56 -13.81
CA ALA A 286 12.57 -32.27 -15.02
C ALA A 286 13.93 -32.99 -15.04
N ALA A 287 14.62 -33.04 -13.90
CA ALA A 287 15.88 -33.76 -13.77
C ALA A 287 15.71 -35.28 -13.93
N ASP A 288 14.66 -35.86 -13.37
CA ASP A 288 14.38 -37.30 -13.50
C ASP A 288 13.96 -37.68 -14.92
N LEU A 289 13.14 -36.87 -15.59
CA LEU A 289 12.79 -37.07 -17.00
C LEU A 289 14.02 -37.04 -17.90
N LYS A 290 14.92 -36.08 -17.69
CA LYS A 290 16.17 -35.98 -18.46
C LYS A 290 17.02 -37.24 -18.28
N ARG A 291 17.22 -37.70 -17.04
CA ARG A 291 17.99 -38.92 -16.74
C ARG A 291 17.36 -40.16 -17.38
N SER A 292 16.04 -40.31 -17.26
CA SER A 292 15.33 -41.45 -17.84
C SER A 292 15.45 -41.49 -19.36
N ASN A 293 15.43 -40.33 -20.02
CA ASN A 293 15.62 -40.26 -21.46
C ASN A 293 17.05 -40.67 -21.87
N GLU A 294 18.07 -40.17 -21.17
CA GLU A 294 19.47 -40.54 -21.40
C GLU A 294 19.71 -42.05 -21.18
N GLU A 295 19.13 -42.63 -20.12
CA GLU A 295 19.22 -44.07 -19.83
C GLU A 295 18.55 -44.93 -20.92
N LEU A 296 17.36 -44.55 -21.38
CA LEU A 296 16.64 -45.28 -22.44
C LEU A 296 17.43 -45.28 -23.75
N GLU A 297 17.99 -44.13 -24.12
CA GLU A 297 18.84 -44.02 -25.29
C GLU A 297 20.11 -44.86 -25.14
N GLN A 298 20.78 -44.82 -23.99
CA GLN A 298 21.99 -45.62 -23.72
C GLN A 298 21.70 -47.12 -23.78
N PHE A 299 20.55 -47.55 -23.23
CA PHE A 299 20.11 -48.93 -23.31
C PHE A 299 19.95 -49.39 -24.76
N ALA A 300 19.30 -48.59 -25.61
CA ALA A 300 19.15 -48.90 -27.03
C ALA A 300 20.49 -49.05 -27.76
N TYR A 301 21.50 -48.26 -27.38
CA TYR A 301 22.85 -48.32 -27.96
C TYR A 301 23.58 -49.61 -27.58
N ILE A 302 23.68 -49.90 -26.28
CA ILE A 302 24.42 -51.06 -25.77
C ILE A 302 23.76 -52.35 -26.26
N ALA A 303 22.44 -52.47 -26.14
CA ALA A 303 21.71 -53.65 -26.57
C ALA A 303 21.92 -53.95 -28.06
N SER A 304 21.96 -52.92 -28.90
CA SER A 304 22.16 -53.13 -30.34
C SER A 304 23.58 -53.56 -30.67
N HIS A 305 24.60 -52.98 -30.02
CA HIS A 305 26.00 -53.40 -30.19
C HIS A 305 26.21 -54.86 -29.76
N ASP A 306 25.69 -55.24 -28.60
CA ASP A 306 25.86 -56.58 -28.04
C ASP A 306 25.14 -57.66 -28.85
N LEU A 307 24.12 -57.29 -29.64
CA LEU A 307 23.46 -58.19 -30.60
C LEU A 307 24.21 -58.30 -31.93
N GLN A 308 25.03 -57.33 -32.33
CA GLN A 308 25.78 -57.39 -33.60
C GLN A 308 26.87 -58.45 -33.60
N GLU A 309 27.66 -58.54 -32.53
CA GLU A 309 28.80 -59.47 -32.48
C GLU A 309 28.39 -60.95 -32.58
N PRO A 310 27.44 -61.46 -31.78
CA PRO A 310 27.00 -62.85 -31.90
C PRO A 310 26.36 -63.11 -33.27
N LEU A 311 25.61 -62.15 -33.81
CA LEU A 311 24.98 -62.31 -35.10
C LEU A 311 25.97 -62.37 -36.26
N ARG A 312 27.02 -61.54 -36.23
CA ARG A 312 28.10 -61.57 -37.22
C ARG A 312 28.77 -62.95 -37.26
N LYS A 313 28.98 -63.57 -36.09
CA LYS A 313 29.50 -64.95 -36.00
C LYS A 313 28.53 -65.94 -36.63
N VAL A 314 27.24 -65.88 -36.28
CA VAL A 314 26.20 -66.75 -36.88
C VAL A 314 26.17 -66.61 -38.41
N SER A 315 26.14 -65.38 -38.93
CA SER A 315 26.15 -65.12 -40.38
C SER A 315 27.42 -65.66 -41.06
N SER A 316 28.59 -65.44 -40.46
CA SER A 316 29.86 -65.92 -41.03
C SER A 316 29.93 -67.45 -41.10
N PHE A 317 29.46 -68.15 -40.06
CA PHE A 317 29.45 -69.62 -40.05
C PHE A 317 28.40 -70.20 -40.98
N THR A 318 27.19 -69.62 -41.07
CA THR A 318 26.17 -70.08 -42.02
C THR A 318 26.61 -69.87 -43.47
N GLN A 319 27.25 -68.74 -43.78
CA GLN A 319 27.85 -68.49 -45.10
C GLN A 319 29.00 -69.46 -45.43
N LEU A 320 29.86 -69.76 -44.46
CA LEU A 320 30.95 -70.74 -44.65
C LEU A 320 30.40 -72.15 -44.88
N LEU A 321 29.36 -72.53 -44.13
CA LEU A 321 28.66 -73.80 -44.29
C LEU A 321 28.05 -73.91 -45.70
N GLN A 322 27.37 -72.84 -46.15
CA GLN A 322 26.84 -72.76 -47.51
C GLN A 322 27.92 -72.93 -48.57
N ARG A 323 29.02 -72.17 -48.49
CA ARG A 323 30.08 -72.22 -49.50
C ARG A 323 30.79 -73.58 -49.55
N ARG A 324 30.99 -74.24 -48.40
CA ARG A 324 31.80 -75.46 -48.31
C ARG A 324 31.02 -76.73 -48.65
N TYR A 325 29.72 -76.77 -48.34
CA TYR A 325 28.90 -77.98 -48.47
C TYR A 325 27.77 -77.86 -49.50
N SER A 326 27.66 -76.74 -50.22
CA SER A 326 26.72 -76.61 -51.32
C SER A 326 26.88 -77.75 -52.32
N GLY A 327 25.77 -78.44 -52.62
CA GLY A 327 25.74 -79.59 -53.52
C GLY A 327 26.45 -80.86 -53.00
N GLN A 328 26.98 -80.85 -51.76
CA GLN A 328 27.61 -82.03 -51.12
C GLN A 328 26.67 -82.76 -50.15
N LEU A 329 25.53 -82.14 -49.81
CA LEU A 329 24.46 -82.70 -48.97
C LEU A 329 23.21 -83.01 -49.82
N ASP A 330 22.03 -83.06 -49.20
CA ASP A 330 20.76 -83.14 -49.93
C ASP A 330 20.20 -81.74 -50.27
N GLU A 331 19.27 -81.70 -51.23
CA GLU A 331 18.66 -80.44 -51.71
C GLU A 331 17.95 -79.68 -50.57
N ARG A 332 17.42 -80.41 -49.57
CA ARG A 332 16.79 -79.81 -48.39
C ARG A 332 17.80 -79.14 -47.48
N ALA A 333 18.99 -79.72 -47.28
CA ALA A 333 20.05 -79.08 -46.51
C ALA A 333 20.50 -77.77 -47.17
N ASP A 334 20.69 -77.75 -48.49
CA ASP A 334 21.04 -76.52 -49.21
C ASP A 334 19.95 -75.44 -49.06
N GLN A 335 18.67 -75.82 -49.11
CA GLN A 335 17.55 -74.92 -48.86
C GLN A 335 17.53 -74.38 -47.42
N TYR A 336 17.73 -75.23 -46.41
CA TYR A 336 17.76 -74.82 -45.00
C TYR A 336 18.96 -73.93 -44.67
N ILE A 337 20.13 -74.23 -45.22
CA ILE A 337 21.30 -73.37 -45.09
C ILE A 337 21.03 -72.02 -45.75
N GLY A 338 20.39 -72.02 -46.93
CA GLY A 338 19.92 -70.80 -47.59
C GLY A 338 19.01 -69.95 -46.70
N TYR A 339 18.03 -70.57 -46.04
CA TYR A 339 17.15 -69.87 -45.08
C TYR A 339 17.91 -69.32 -43.86
N ALA A 340 18.89 -70.06 -43.34
CA ALA A 340 19.70 -69.62 -42.21
C ALA A 340 20.61 -68.42 -42.58
N VAL A 341 21.20 -68.44 -43.78
CA VAL A 341 22.00 -67.31 -44.31
C VAL A 341 21.12 -66.08 -44.53
N ASP A 342 19.96 -66.22 -45.19
CA ASP A 342 19.01 -65.12 -45.36
C ASP A 342 18.53 -64.55 -44.02
N GLY A 343 18.16 -65.43 -43.08
CA GLY A 343 17.76 -65.03 -41.73
C GLY A 343 18.83 -64.23 -40.99
N ALA A 344 20.10 -64.68 -41.06
CA ALA A 344 21.22 -64.00 -40.41
C ALA A 344 21.52 -62.63 -41.05
N ASN A 345 21.54 -62.55 -42.39
CA ASN A 345 21.73 -61.29 -43.12
C ASN A 345 20.61 -60.28 -42.84
N ARG A 346 19.36 -60.77 -42.70
CA ARG A 346 18.21 -59.94 -42.34
C ARG A 346 18.33 -59.35 -40.93
N MET A 347 18.66 -60.17 -39.94
CA MET A 347 18.88 -59.66 -38.58
C MET A 347 20.02 -58.63 -38.56
N GLN A 348 21.06 -58.82 -39.38
CA GLN A 348 22.22 -57.91 -39.40
C GLN A 348 21.80 -56.55 -39.96
N THR A 349 20.98 -56.56 -41.00
CA THR A 349 20.38 -55.34 -41.58
C THR A 349 19.49 -54.64 -40.55
N LEU A 350 18.61 -55.37 -39.85
CA LEU A 350 17.72 -54.79 -38.84
C LEU A 350 18.49 -54.12 -37.69
N ILE A 351 19.54 -54.75 -37.20
CA ILE A 351 20.35 -54.20 -36.10
C ILE A 351 21.15 -52.98 -36.59
N ASN A 352 21.72 -53.02 -37.79
CA ASN A 352 22.44 -51.89 -38.37
C ASN A 352 21.50 -50.68 -38.56
N ASP A 353 20.30 -50.91 -39.09
CA ASP A 353 19.29 -49.87 -39.29
C ASP A 353 18.81 -49.29 -37.93
N LEU A 354 18.64 -50.13 -36.90
CA LEU A 354 18.29 -49.67 -35.56
C LEU A 354 19.42 -48.83 -34.94
N LEU A 355 20.68 -49.21 -35.14
CA LEU A 355 21.84 -48.44 -34.69
C LEU A 355 21.94 -47.10 -35.41
N ALA A 356 21.81 -47.09 -36.73
CA ALA A 356 21.77 -45.86 -37.51
C ALA A 356 20.65 -44.94 -37.02
N PHE A 357 19.46 -45.50 -36.75
CA PHE A 357 18.33 -44.76 -36.21
C PHE A 357 18.64 -44.18 -34.83
N SER A 358 19.29 -44.95 -33.94
CA SER A 358 19.68 -44.50 -32.60
C SER A 358 20.78 -43.43 -32.58
N ARG A 359 21.53 -43.27 -33.68
CA ARG A 359 22.65 -42.32 -33.79
C ARG A 359 22.22 -40.93 -34.28
N ILE A 360 21.10 -40.83 -34.99
CA ILE A 360 20.55 -39.54 -35.42
C ILE A 360 20.25 -38.69 -34.18
N GLY A 361 20.93 -37.54 -34.07
CA GLY A 361 20.83 -36.57 -32.98
C GLY A 361 21.87 -36.70 -31.85
N ARG A 362 22.76 -37.70 -31.87
CA ARG A 362 23.78 -37.91 -30.83
C ARG A 362 25.13 -37.28 -31.10
N VAL A 363 25.54 -37.26 -32.37
CA VAL A 363 26.80 -36.63 -32.73
C VAL A 363 26.50 -35.16 -32.94
N LEU A 364 27.17 -34.29 -32.18
CA LEU A 364 27.22 -32.84 -32.43
C LEU A 364 27.87 -32.64 -33.81
N ASN A 365 27.09 -32.84 -34.87
CA ASN A 365 27.56 -32.73 -36.23
C ASN A 365 27.31 -31.32 -36.74
N ASN A 366 28.37 -30.78 -37.35
CA ASN A 366 28.40 -29.52 -38.08
C ASN A 366 27.21 -29.52 -39.04
N HIS A 367 26.22 -28.65 -38.78
CA HIS A 367 25.33 -28.24 -39.85
C HIS A 367 26.18 -27.44 -40.81
N GLU A 368 26.54 -28.05 -41.93
CA GLU A 368 27.26 -27.41 -43.01
C GLU A 368 26.29 -27.11 -44.16
N THR A 369 26.69 -26.23 -45.06
CA THR A 369 25.95 -26.02 -46.30
C THR A 369 26.21 -27.22 -47.21
N VAL A 370 25.20 -28.07 -47.36
CA VAL A 370 25.23 -29.29 -48.16
C VAL A 370 24.56 -29.01 -49.50
N ASP A 371 25.32 -29.15 -50.58
CA ASP A 371 24.78 -29.13 -51.94
C ASP A 371 24.02 -30.44 -52.20
N LEU A 372 22.68 -30.35 -52.27
CA LEU A 372 21.83 -31.52 -52.44
C LEU A 372 21.92 -32.10 -53.85
N ASP A 373 22.33 -31.32 -54.86
CA ASP A 373 22.41 -31.82 -56.22
C ASP A 373 23.62 -32.74 -56.38
N THR A 374 24.78 -32.30 -55.89
CA THR A 374 26.00 -33.12 -55.82
C THR A 374 25.76 -34.38 -54.97
N LEU A 375 25.09 -34.25 -53.82
CA LEU A 375 24.79 -35.38 -52.95
C LEU A 375 23.81 -36.39 -53.59
N LEU A 376 22.87 -35.90 -54.40
CA LEU A 376 21.97 -36.76 -55.15
C LEU A 376 22.72 -37.50 -56.27
N ASP A 377 23.67 -36.86 -56.95
CA ASP A 377 24.54 -37.53 -57.93
C ASP A 377 25.30 -38.71 -57.31
N ASP A 378 25.98 -38.48 -56.19
CA ASP A 378 26.67 -39.52 -55.44
C ASP A 378 25.72 -40.68 -55.07
N THR A 379 24.48 -40.33 -54.70
CA THR A 379 23.45 -41.31 -54.35
C THR A 379 22.97 -42.12 -55.56
N LEU A 380 22.76 -41.48 -56.71
CA LEU A 380 22.36 -42.17 -57.94
C LEU A 380 23.47 -43.06 -58.48
N ASP A 381 24.73 -42.63 -58.39
CA ASP A 381 25.89 -43.44 -58.76
C ASP A 381 26.00 -44.70 -57.90
N ALA A 382 25.79 -44.56 -56.58
CA ALA A 382 25.75 -45.69 -55.65
C ALA A 382 24.58 -46.66 -55.95
N LEU A 383 23.48 -46.16 -56.52
CA LEU A 383 22.29 -46.96 -56.88
C LEU A 383 22.26 -47.38 -58.36
N SER A 384 23.30 -47.06 -59.14
CA SER A 384 23.33 -47.22 -60.60
C SER A 384 22.98 -48.64 -61.08
N VAL A 385 23.51 -49.67 -60.42
CA VAL A 385 23.22 -51.09 -60.74
C VAL A 385 21.73 -51.39 -60.54
N SER A 386 21.18 -51.03 -59.38
CA SER A 386 19.76 -51.26 -59.06
C SER A 386 18.81 -50.50 -59.99
N ILE A 387 19.19 -49.27 -60.37
CA ILE A 387 18.43 -48.44 -61.32
C ILE A 387 18.45 -49.07 -62.71
N ALA A 388 19.61 -49.54 -63.17
CA ALA A 388 19.77 -50.19 -64.47
C ALA A 388 19.03 -51.53 -64.54
N GLU A 389 19.12 -52.37 -63.51
CA GLU A 389 18.39 -53.63 -63.40
C GLU A 389 16.87 -53.43 -63.39
N ALA A 390 16.40 -52.36 -62.75
CA ALA A 390 14.98 -52.01 -62.73
C ALA A 390 14.50 -51.33 -64.02
N GLY A 391 15.41 -50.88 -64.89
CA GLY A 391 15.09 -50.05 -66.05
C GLY A 391 14.45 -48.71 -65.66
N ALA A 392 14.80 -48.18 -64.48
CA ALA A 392 14.19 -46.99 -63.92
C ALA A 392 14.75 -45.71 -64.56
N ARG A 393 13.87 -44.76 -64.89
CA ARG A 393 14.24 -43.41 -65.32
C ARG A 393 14.10 -42.45 -64.15
N VAL A 394 15.22 -41.87 -63.71
CA VAL A 394 15.25 -40.84 -62.67
C VAL A 394 15.42 -39.47 -63.32
N THR A 395 14.56 -38.52 -62.98
CA THR A 395 14.62 -37.11 -63.40
C THR A 395 14.57 -36.21 -62.16
N ARG A 396 15.14 -35.02 -62.25
CA ARG A 396 15.14 -34.04 -61.16
C ARG A 396 15.00 -32.61 -61.68
N ASP A 397 14.47 -31.75 -60.83
CA ASP A 397 14.59 -30.30 -60.95
C ASP A 397 15.91 -29.82 -60.30
N ASP A 398 16.26 -28.53 -60.46
CA ASP A 398 17.42 -27.93 -59.80
C ASP A 398 17.27 -28.01 -58.26
N LEU A 399 18.25 -28.63 -57.60
CA LEU A 399 18.23 -28.81 -56.15
C LEU A 399 19.08 -27.74 -55.43
N PRO A 400 18.58 -27.16 -54.32
CA PRO A 400 19.28 -26.14 -53.57
C PRO A 400 20.35 -26.72 -52.64
N ALA A 401 21.25 -25.85 -52.17
CA ALA A 401 22.07 -26.15 -51.00
C ALA A 401 21.29 -25.86 -49.70
N VAL A 402 21.33 -26.78 -48.73
CA VAL A 402 20.63 -26.66 -47.44
C VAL A 402 21.59 -26.82 -46.27
N ALA A 403 21.23 -26.29 -45.10
CA ALA A 403 22.02 -26.50 -43.89
C ALA A 403 21.68 -27.86 -43.26
N GLY A 404 22.67 -28.73 -43.09
CA GLY A 404 22.44 -30.03 -42.49
C GLY A 404 23.68 -30.91 -42.43
N ASP A 405 23.45 -32.17 -42.08
CA ASP A 405 24.47 -33.22 -42.05
C ASP A 405 24.44 -33.99 -43.37
N SER A 406 25.52 -33.90 -44.16
CA SER A 406 25.63 -34.54 -45.47
C SER A 406 25.41 -36.05 -45.42
N THR A 407 25.85 -36.72 -44.35
CA THR A 407 25.64 -38.18 -44.18
C THR A 407 24.16 -38.48 -43.94
N GLN A 408 23.50 -37.70 -43.10
CA GLN A 408 22.08 -37.90 -42.80
C GLN A 408 21.18 -37.59 -44.01
N LEU A 409 21.47 -36.50 -44.73
CA LEU A 409 20.75 -36.14 -45.94
C LEU A 409 21.02 -37.15 -47.08
N GLY A 410 22.22 -37.70 -47.18
CA GLY A 410 22.54 -38.78 -48.11
C GLY A 410 21.76 -40.06 -47.80
N MET A 411 21.64 -40.40 -46.51
CA MET A 411 20.77 -41.51 -46.05
C MET A 411 19.29 -41.26 -46.39
N LEU A 412 18.81 -40.03 -46.26
CA LEU A 412 17.45 -39.65 -46.66
C LEU A 412 17.24 -39.92 -48.17
N TRP A 413 18.13 -39.43 -49.02
CA TRP A 413 18.05 -39.65 -50.47
C TRP A 413 18.11 -41.12 -50.84
N GLN A 414 19.09 -41.85 -50.30
CA GLN A 414 19.26 -43.27 -50.58
C GLN A 414 18.00 -44.06 -50.22
N ASN A 415 17.40 -43.79 -49.06
CA ASN A 415 16.19 -44.50 -48.62
C ASN A 415 14.98 -44.18 -49.50
N LEU A 416 14.77 -42.92 -49.87
CA LEU A 416 13.63 -42.53 -50.70
C LEU A 416 13.76 -43.10 -52.13
N ILE A 417 14.93 -43.00 -52.74
CA ILE A 417 15.17 -43.45 -54.12
C ILE A 417 15.19 -44.97 -54.19
N SER A 418 15.84 -45.65 -53.26
CA SER A 418 15.83 -47.12 -53.19
C SER A 418 14.41 -47.67 -53.02
N ASN A 419 13.56 -47.00 -52.21
CA ASN A 419 12.16 -47.36 -52.11
C ASN A 419 11.40 -47.17 -53.43
N ALA A 420 11.59 -46.03 -54.10
CA ALA A 420 10.95 -45.75 -55.39
C ALA A 420 11.33 -46.76 -56.48
N VAL A 421 12.61 -47.17 -56.56
CA VAL A 421 13.10 -48.20 -57.51
C VAL A 421 12.53 -49.59 -57.16
N LYS A 422 12.47 -49.91 -55.87
CA LYS A 422 12.05 -51.21 -55.36
C LYS A 422 10.54 -51.44 -55.52
N PHE A 423 9.70 -50.46 -55.21
CA PHE A 423 8.24 -50.59 -55.20
C PHE A 423 7.59 -50.26 -56.55
N ARG A 424 8.22 -50.71 -57.64
CA ARG A 424 7.72 -50.54 -59.01
C ARG A 424 6.51 -51.41 -59.32
N ALA A 425 5.68 -50.95 -60.26
CA ALA A 425 4.62 -51.76 -60.86
C ALA A 425 5.22 -52.69 -61.94
N PRO A 426 4.81 -53.97 -62.01
CA PRO A 426 5.38 -54.93 -62.97
C PRO A 426 5.08 -54.57 -64.43
N ASP A 427 3.99 -53.85 -64.68
CA ASP A 427 3.48 -53.57 -66.03
C ASP A 427 3.90 -52.20 -66.58
N ARG A 428 4.78 -51.46 -65.88
CA ARG A 428 5.20 -50.10 -66.24
C ARG A 428 6.71 -49.91 -66.04
N SER A 429 7.34 -49.15 -66.93
CA SER A 429 8.71 -48.68 -66.73
C SER A 429 8.75 -47.74 -65.51
N PRO A 430 9.64 -47.95 -64.53
CA PRO A 430 9.69 -47.11 -63.34
C PRO A 430 10.16 -45.70 -63.71
N GLU A 431 9.36 -44.70 -63.33
CA GLU A 431 9.68 -43.28 -63.49
C GLU A 431 9.70 -42.64 -62.12
N ILE A 432 10.81 -41.98 -61.80
CA ILE A 432 11.05 -41.30 -60.53
C ILE A 432 11.38 -39.84 -60.85
N HIS A 433 10.65 -38.92 -60.24
CA HIS A 433 10.86 -37.49 -60.41
C HIS A 433 11.06 -36.82 -59.05
N ILE A 434 12.14 -36.04 -58.94
CA ILE A 434 12.54 -35.32 -57.74
C ILE A 434 12.35 -33.82 -57.99
N SER A 435 11.47 -33.17 -57.23
CA SER A 435 11.19 -31.73 -57.38
C SER A 435 11.54 -30.99 -56.09
N ALA A 436 12.01 -29.75 -56.21
CA ALA A 436 12.25 -28.85 -55.09
C ALA A 436 11.56 -27.49 -55.33
N ALA A 437 10.90 -26.96 -54.31
CA ALA A 437 10.29 -25.62 -54.34
C ALA A 437 10.47 -24.92 -53.00
N GLU A 438 10.89 -23.66 -53.01
CA GLU A 438 10.97 -22.83 -51.81
C GLU A 438 9.68 -22.04 -51.60
N GLU A 439 9.11 -22.13 -50.40
CA GLU A 439 7.99 -21.32 -49.96
C GLU A 439 8.27 -20.82 -48.54
N ASP A 440 8.19 -19.50 -48.33
CA ASP A 440 8.30 -18.84 -47.02
C ASP A 440 9.55 -19.23 -46.18
N GLY A 441 10.70 -19.41 -46.83
CA GLY A 441 11.97 -19.76 -46.16
C GLY A 441 12.07 -21.24 -45.76
N VAL A 442 11.23 -22.09 -46.35
CA VAL A 442 11.25 -23.54 -46.20
C VAL A 442 11.29 -24.17 -47.59
N TRP A 443 12.27 -25.05 -47.80
CA TRP A 443 12.35 -25.87 -49.00
C TRP A 443 11.43 -27.07 -48.87
N ARG A 444 10.57 -27.29 -49.86
CA ARG A 444 9.74 -28.48 -50.00
C ARG A 444 10.28 -29.35 -51.13
N PHE A 445 10.62 -30.58 -50.78
CA PHE A 445 11.09 -31.60 -51.70
C PHE A 445 10.00 -32.64 -51.92
N SER A 446 9.90 -33.16 -53.14
CA SER A 446 9.03 -34.31 -53.44
C SER A 446 9.81 -35.37 -54.22
N VAL A 447 9.70 -36.63 -53.79
CA VAL A 447 10.11 -37.79 -54.57
C VAL A 447 8.84 -38.49 -55.03
N THR A 448 8.56 -38.45 -56.34
CA THR A 448 7.37 -39.02 -56.95
C THR A 448 7.74 -40.20 -57.82
N ASP A 449 7.17 -41.37 -57.58
CA ASP A 449 7.30 -42.56 -58.42
C ASP A 449 5.96 -42.96 -59.05
N ASN A 450 6.02 -43.74 -60.14
CA ASN A 450 4.85 -44.35 -60.78
C ASN A 450 4.64 -45.82 -60.36
N GLY A 451 5.06 -46.18 -59.14
CA GLY A 451 5.04 -47.53 -58.59
C GLY A 451 3.66 -48.04 -58.17
N ILE A 452 3.65 -48.98 -57.22
CA ILE A 452 2.42 -49.63 -56.73
C ILE A 452 1.51 -48.72 -55.89
N GLY A 453 2.04 -47.60 -55.39
CA GLY A 453 1.33 -46.67 -54.52
C GLY A 453 1.27 -47.11 -53.06
N ILE A 454 0.86 -46.17 -52.20
CA ILE A 454 0.58 -46.41 -50.78
C ILE A 454 -0.90 -46.08 -50.56
N ASP A 455 -1.66 -47.01 -49.99
CA ASP A 455 -3.05 -46.75 -49.62
C ASP A 455 -3.11 -45.62 -48.58
N PRO A 456 -4.01 -44.62 -48.72
CA PRO A 456 -4.15 -43.53 -47.76
C PRO A 456 -4.27 -43.96 -46.30
N GLU A 457 -4.88 -45.12 -46.00
CA GLU A 457 -4.98 -45.64 -44.62
C GLU A 457 -3.60 -45.93 -43.99
N TYR A 458 -2.59 -46.15 -44.83
CA TYR A 458 -1.23 -46.45 -44.41
C TYR A 458 -0.28 -45.24 -44.43
N ALA A 459 -0.73 -44.06 -44.84
CA ALA A 459 0.12 -42.87 -45.03
C ALA A 459 0.93 -42.47 -43.78
N ASP A 460 0.34 -42.54 -42.58
CA ASP A 460 1.06 -42.27 -41.33
C ASP A 460 1.83 -43.49 -40.83
N ARG A 461 1.29 -44.68 -41.12
CA ARG A 461 1.79 -45.95 -40.61
C ARG A 461 3.08 -46.40 -41.28
N VAL A 462 3.38 -45.93 -42.50
CA VAL A 462 4.64 -46.25 -43.20
C VAL A 462 5.88 -45.64 -42.54
N PHE A 463 5.72 -44.61 -41.70
CA PHE A 463 6.81 -43.99 -40.96
C PHE A 463 7.05 -44.63 -39.57
N VAL A 464 6.28 -45.65 -39.18
CA VAL A 464 6.46 -46.38 -37.92
C VAL A 464 7.56 -47.43 -38.09
N ILE A 465 8.48 -47.49 -37.11
CA ILE A 465 9.60 -48.45 -37.11
C ILE A 465 9.07 -49.89 -37.18
N PHE A 466 9.68 -50.71 -38.04
CA PHE A 466 9.33 -52.12 -38.28
C PHE A 466 7.99 -52.36 -38.98
N GLN A 467 7.29 -51.32 -39.43
CA GLN A 467 6.03 -51.51 -40.14
C GLN A 467 6.25 -51.73 -41.66
N ARG A 468 5.52 -52.71 -42.23
CA ARG A 468 5.55 -53.04 -43.66
C ARG A 468 4.14 -53.23 -44.21
N LEU A 469 3.92 -52.83 -45.47
CA LEU A 469 2.61 -52.94 -46.13
C LEU A 469 2.46 -54.19 -47.01
N HIS A 470 3.55 -54.80 -47.43
CA HIS A 470 3.53 -55.99 -48.29
C HIS A 470 4.35 -57.13 -47.69
N THR A 471 3.94 -58.37 -48.01
CA THR A 471 4.58 -59.60 -47.52
C THR A 471 6.00 -59.76 -48.09
N LYS A 472 6.84 -60.44 -47.30
CA LYS A 472 8.29 -60.60 -47.53
C LYS A 472 8.61 -61.19 -48.91
N ASP A 473 7.76 -62.10 -49.39
CA ASP A 473 8.00 -62.84 -50.64
C ASP A 473 7.89 -61.94 -51.88
N ARG A 474 7.29 -60.75 -51.74
CA ARG A 474 7.09 -59.80 -52.85
C ARG A 474 8.10 -58.65 -52.87
N TYR A 475 8.55 -58.16 -51.70
CA TYR A 475 9.49 -57.03 -51.62
C TYR A 475 10.46 -57.12 -50.41
N PRO A 476 11.79 -57.16 -50.60
CA PRO A 476 12.78 -57.29 -49.50
C PRO A 476 13.05 -55.96 -48.78
N GLY A 477 13.17 -55.92 -47.45
CA GLY A 477 13.54 -54.71 -46.70
C GLY A 477 13.49 -54.90 -45.19
N SER A 478 13.86 -53.89 -44.38
CA SER A 478 13.82 -53.91 -42.90
C SER A 478 12.51 -53.34 -42.32
N GLY A 479 11.90 -52.35 -42.98
CA GLY A 479 10.77 -51.58 -42.45
C GLY A 479 11.21 -50.40 -41.58
N ILE A 480 12.50 -50.03 -41.61
CA ILE A 480 13.05 -48.88 -40.89
C ILE A 480 13.27 -47.67 -41.83
N GLY A 481 13.47 -47.89 -43.14
CA GLY A 481 13.88 -46.85 -44.09
C GLY A 481 13.03 -45.57 -44.06
N LEU A 482 11.70 -45.65 -44.10
CA LEU A 482 10.87 -44.44 -44.05
C LEU A 482 10.82 -43.81 -42.65
N ALA A 483 10.84 -44.60 -41.57
CA ALA A 483 10.99 -44.09 -40.21
C ALA A 483 12.33 -43.34 -40.03
N MET A 484 13.39 -43.81 -40.69
CA MET A 484 14.68 -43.14 -40.77
C MET A 484 14.55 -41.79 -41.49
N CYS A 485 13.90 -41.75 -42.66
CA CYS A 485 13.64 -40.51 -43.38
C CYS A 485 12.93 -39.49 -42.48
N LYS A 486 11.90 -39.93 -41.75
CA LYS A 486 11.16 -39.07 -40.80
C LYS A 486 12.06 -38.53 -39.70
N LYS A 487 12.85 -39.38 -39.04
CA LYS A 487 13.75 -38.94 -37.98
C LYS A 487 14.83 -37.97 -38.49
N VAL A 488 15.40 -38.21 -39.68
CA VAL A 488 16.36 -37.29 -40.30
C VAL A 488 15.71 -35.93 -40.55
N VAL A 489 14.54 -35.90 -41.18
CA VAL A 489 13.84 -34.65 -41.52
C VAL A 489 13.43 -33.88 -40.27
N GLU A 490 12.87 -34.55 -39.26
CA GLU A 490 12.50 -33.93 -37.97
C GLU A 490 13.73 -33.41 -37.21
N HIS A 491 14.86 -34.12 -37.27
CA HIS A 491 16.12 -33.67 -36.67
C HIS A 491 16.64 -32.39 -37.32
N HIS A 492 16.38 -32.19 -38.61
CA HIS A 492 16.73 -30.97 -39.35
C HIS A 492 15.63 -29.88 -39.25
N GLY A 493 14.62 -30.06 -38.39
CA GLY A 493 13.55 -29.07 -38.16
C GLY A 493 12.45 -29.09 -39.22
N GLY A 494 12.39 -30.13 -40.05
CA GLY A 494 11.41 -30.31 -41.12
C GLY A 494 10.26 -31.25 -40.79
N THR A 495 9.39 -31.49 -41.77
CA THR A 495 8.30 -32.48 -41.72
C THR A 495 8.31 -33.37 -42.97
N ILE A 496 7.87 -34.62 -42.85
CA ILE A 496 7.74 -35.56 -43.97
C ILE A 496 6.33 -36.18 -43.99
N ALA A 497 5.79 -36.41 -45.18
CA ALA A 497 4.47 -37.01 -45.37
C ALA A 497 4.38 -37.77 -46.70
N VAL A 498 3.42 -38.68 -46.81
CA VAL A 498 2.96 -39.22 -48.09
C VAL A 498 1.90 -38.27 -48.63
N ALA A 499 2.18 -37.62 -49.76
CA ALA A 499 1.24 -36.72 -50.40
C ALA A 499 0.25 -37.50 -51.29
N PRO A 500 -1.02 -37.09 -51.34
CA PRO A 500 -2.01 -37.70 -52.21
C PRO A 500 -1.62 -37.51 -53.69
N LEU A 501 -1.79 -38.56 -54.48
CA LEU A 501 -1.47 -38.58 -55.91
C LEU A 501 -2.70 -39.03 -56.70
N SER A 502 -3.07 -38.28 -57.74
CA SER A 502 -4.20 -38.60 -58.63
C SER A 502 -3.87 -39.69 -59.66
N THR A 503 -2.58 -39.99 -59.84
CA THR A 503 -2.04 -41.04 -60.71
C THR A 503 -1.52 -42.21 -59.89
N PRO A 504 -1.47 -43.44 -60.43
CA PRO A 504 -0.96 -44.59 -59.68
C PRO A 504 0.56 -44.45 -59.41
N GLY A 505 0.95 -44.49 -58.14
CA GLY A 505 2.32 -44.28 -57.68
C GLY A 505 2.37 -43.71 -56.26
N THR A 506 3.56 -43.36 -55.78
CA THR A 506 3.76 -42.76 -54.46
C THR A 506 4.46 -41.40 -54.59
N ARG A 507 3.97 -40.40 -53.85
CA ARG A 507 4.67 -39.12 -53.67
C ARG A 507 5.03 -38.94 -52.20
N ILE A 508 6.31 -38.90 -51.89
CA ILE A 508 6.79 -38.53 -50.55
C ILE A 508 7.25 -37.09 -50.59
N THR A 509 6.67 -36.26 -49.73
CA THR A 509 7.03 -34.85 -49.58
C THR A 509 7.72 -34.61 -48.26
N PHE A 510 8.83 -33.88 -48.25
CA PHE A 510 9.46 -33.43 -47.02
C PHE A 510 9.89 -31.97 -47.09
N THR A 511 10.05 -31.34 -45.93
CA THR A 511 10.47 -29.95 -45.81
C THR A 511 11.82 -29.83 -45.08
N LEU A 512 12.63 -28.84 -45.43
CA LEU A 512 13.83 -28.45 -44.69
C LEU A 512 13.89 -26.91 -44.61
N PRO A 513 14.31 -26.31 -43.49
CA PRO A 513 14.44 -24.86 -43.38
C PRO A 513 15.60 -24.33 -44.25
N SER A 514 15.41 -23.19 -44.93
CA SER A 514 16.42 -22.56 -45.80
C SER A 514 17.62 -21.99 -45.02
N THR A 515 17.51 -21.86 -43.71
CA THR A 515 18.55 -21.39 -42.79
C THR A 515 18.57 -22.32 -41.57
N PRO A 516 19.73 -22.69 -40.99
CA PRO A 516 19.76 -23.60 -39.86
C PRO A 516 18.86 -23.07 -38.72
N PRO A 517 18.07 -23.92 -38.06
CA PRO A 517 17.33 -23.49 -36.87
C PRO A 517 18.33 -22.90 -35.86
N PRO A 518 17.99 -21.81 -35.13
CA PRO A 518 18.86 -21.27 -34.12
C PRO A 518 19.22 -22.39 -33.14
N THR A 519 20.51 -22.74 -33.08
CA THR A 519 21.03 -23.76 -32.17
C THR A 519 20.45 -23.51 -30.78
N GLN A 520 19.63 -24.44 -30.29
CA GLN A 520 19.23 -24.45 -28.89
C GLN A 520 20.51 -24.70 -28.08
N HIS A 521 21.18 -23.61 -27.69
CA HIS A 521 22.13 -23.64 -26.60
C HIS A 521 21.36 -24.01 -25.33
N LEU A 522 21.26 -25.31 -25.04
CA LEU A 522 21.11 -25.74 -23.66
C LEU A 522 22.30 -25.14 -22.90
N PRO A 523 22.06 -24.30 -21.88
CA PRO A 523 23.15 -23.76 -21.09
C PRO A 523 23.89 -24.93 -20.45
N VAL A 524 25.19 -25.03 -20.73
CA VAL A 524 26.09 -25.84 -19.91
C VAL A 524 26.01 -25.27 -18.50
N LYS A 525 25.52 -26.09 -17.57
CA LYS A 525 25.60 -25.84 -16.14
C LYS A 525 26.22 -27.05 -15.47
#